data_AF-A0A914CTG8-F1
#
_entry.id   AF-A0A914CTG8-F1
#
_cell.length_a   1.000
_cell.length_b   1.000
_cell.length_c   1.000
_cell.angle_alpha   90.00
_cell.angle_beta   90.00
_cell.angle_gamma   90.00
#
_symmetry.space_group_name_H-M   'P 1'
#
loop_
_entity.id
_entity.type
_entity.pdbx_description
1 polymer ?
#
loop_
_entity_poly.entity_id
_entity_poly.type
_entity_poly.pdbx_seq_one_letter_code
_entity_poly.pdbx_strand_id
1 'polypeptide(L)'
;MGMQDLEFIDYFGPICVFLIFWTTIFILCVIFNFAFITYQDDLTVFEKFGNKYNMRLGPHSMTQIRRQRGWTSTFEYEEMLRMNPMSKKKRQSLVSVEFKLINASKFARTLAFV
;
A
#
# COMPACT_ATOMS: atom_id res chain seq x y z
N MET A 1 18.31 -0.31 -50.31
CA MET A 1 18.24 -0.44 -48.84
C MET A 1 17.32 -1.62 -48.55
N GLY A 2 17.84 -2.69 -47.95
CA GLY A 2 17.02 -3.86 -47.61
C GLY A 2 15.95 -3.45 -46.58
N MET A 3 14.70 -3.83 -46.82
CA MET A 3 13.66 -3.67 -45.81
C MET A 3 13.95 -4.70 -44.72
N GLN A 4 14.11 -4.24 -43.49
CA GLN A 4 14.31 -5.12 -42.35
C GLN A 4 12.94 -5.73 -41.99
N ASP A 5 12.80 -7.04 -42.19
CA ASP A 5 11.62 -7.78 -41.73
C ASP A 5 11.74 -7.99 -40.21
N LEU A 6 11.02 -7.16 -39.46
CA LEU A 6 10.94 -7.25 -38.01
C LEU A 6 9.93 -8.35 -37.65
N GLU A 7 10.44 -9.48 -37.18
CA GLU A 7 9.56 -10.51 -36.65
C GLU A 7 8.96 -10.06 -35.31
N PHE A 8 7.76 -10.55 -35.01
CA PHE A 8 7.09 -10.24 -33.75
C PHE A 8 7.95 -10.58 -32.52
N ILE A 9 8.87 -11.55 -32.68
CA ILE A 9 9.78 -11.98 -31.62
C ILE A 9 10.78 -10.89 -31.20
N ASP A 10 11.25 -10.07 -32.16
CA ASP A 10 12.27 -9.05 -31.94
C ASP A 10 11.75 -7.90 -31.05
N TYR A 11 10.43 -7.71 -31.00
CA TYR A 11 9.79 -6.73 -30.13
C TYR A 11 9.70 -7.18 -28.67
N PHE A 12 9.82 -8.48 -28.36
CA PHE A 12 9.84 -8.93 -26.96
C PHE A 12 11.15 -8.59 -26.25
N GLY A 13 12.26 -8.45 -26.97
CA GLY A 13 13.55 -8.06 -26.38
C GLY A 13 13.43 -6.78 -25.54
N PRO A 14 13.00 -5.65 -26.13
CA PRO A 14 12.77 -4.40 -25.39
C PRO A 14 11.75 -4.52 -24.24
N ILE A 15 10.67 -5.30 -24.43
CA ILE A 15 9.64 -5.49 -23.40
C ILE A 15 10.21 -6.25 -22.20
N CYS A 16 10.96 -7.33 -22.43
CA CYS A 16 11.62 -8.10 -21.38
C CYS A 16 12.61 -7.23 -20.59
N VAL A 17 13.43 -6.44 -21.28
CA VAL A 17 14.37 -5.52 -20.62
C VAL A 17 13.64 -4.47 -19.80
N PHE A 18 12.55 -3.90 -20.32
CA PHE A 18 11.71 -2.94 -19.60
C PHE A 18 11.12 -3.56 -18.32
N LEU A 19 10.58 -4.77 -18.40
CA LEU A 19 10.01 -5.47 -17.25
C LEU A 19 11.08 -5.78 -16.19
N ILE A 20 12.27 -6.22 -16.60
CA ILE A 20 13.38 -6.48 -15.68
C ILE A 20 13.78 -5.18 -14.98
N PHE A 21 13.99 -4.10 -15.74
CA PHE A 21 14.36 -2.80 -15.20
C PHE A 21 13.34 -2.27 -14.20
N TRP A 22 12.05 -2.32 -14.55
CA TRP A 22 10.97 -1.89 -13.66
C TRP A 22 10.93 -2.72 -12.37
N THR A 23 11.12 -4.03 -12.50
CA THR A 23 11.17 -4.95 -11.35
C THR A 23 12.36 -4.63 -10.45
N THR A 24 13.54 -4.36 -11.02
CA THR A 24 14.73 -3.99 -10.26
C THR A 24 14.52 -2.68 -9.49
N ILE A 25 13.97 -1.64 -10.12
CA ILE A 25 13.63 -0.39 -9.42
C ILE A 25 12.64 -0.65 -8.30
N PHE A 26 11.58 -1.42 -8.56
CA PHE A 26 10.58 -1.74 -7.55
C PHE A 26 11.21 -2.43 -6.33
N ILE A 27 12.09 -3.42 -6.55
CA ILE A 27 12.81 -4.11 -5.47
C ILE A 27 13.71 -3.13 -4.71
N LEU A 28 14.47 -2.28 -5.41
CA LEU A 28 15.33 -1.29 -4.77
C LEU A 28 14.52 -0.30 -3.92
N CYS A 29 13.37 0.16 -4.40
CA CYS A 29 12.48 1.02 -3.63
C CYS A 29 12.00 0.34 -2.34
N VAL A 30 11.64 -0.95 -2.40
CA VAL A 30 11.26 -1.71 -1.20
C VAL A 30 12.45 -1.85 -0.24
N ILE A 31 13.64 -2.17 -0.74
CA ILE A 31 14.85 -2.28 0.10
C ILE A 31 15.17 -0.94 0.76
N PHE A 32 15.14 0.16 0.01
CA PHE A 32 15.35 1.49 0.56
C PHE A 32 14.28 1.87 1.59
N ASN A 33 13.03 1.48 1.36
CA ASN A 33 11.95 1.62 2.34
C ASN A 33 12.32 0.91 3.66
N PHE A 34 12.78 -0.34 3.60
CA PHE A 34 13.18 -1.07 4.81
C PHE A 34 14.47 -0.56 5.46
N ALA A 35 15.43 -0.07 4.68
CA ALA A 35 16.75 0.32 5.18
C ALA A 35 16.80 1.73 5.77
N PHE A 36 16.08 2.69 5.17
CA PHE A 36 16.16 4.11 5.56
C PHE A 36 15.03 4.57 6.48
N ILE A 37 13.89 3.89 6.50
CA ILE A 37 12.75 4.30 7.33
C ILE A 37 12.94 3.83 8.74
N THR A 38 12.92 4.78 9.66
CA THR A 38 12.91 4.52 11.09
C THR A 38 11.47 4.40 11.59
N TYR A 39 11.27 3.82 12.78
CA TYR A 39 9.93 3.65 13.37
C TYR A 39 9.19 4.97 13.70
N GLN A 40 9.88 6.11 13.59
CA GLN A 40 9.33 7.44 13.88
C GLN A 40 8.87 8.16 12.61
N ASP A 41 9.23 7.66 11.44
CA ASP A 41 8.88 8.28 10.16
C ASP A 41 7.43 7.99 9.76
N ASP A 42 6.89 8.87 8.93
CA ASP A 42 5.52 8.76 8.44
C ASP A 42 5.30 7.57 7.49
N LEU A 43 4.07 7.07 7.47
CA LEU A 43 3.68 5.93 6.63
C LEU A 43 3.91 6.21 5.15
N THR A 44 4.79 5.43 4.56
CA THR A 44 5.11 5.58 3.14
C THR A 44 4.02 5.03 2.23
N VAL A 45 4.06 5.47 0.96
CA VAL A 45 3.13 5.02 -0.08
C VAL A 45 3.19 3.50 -0.25
N PHE A 46 4.37 2.90 -0.11
CA PHE A 46 4.55 1.44 -0.18
C PHE A 46 3.84 0.71 0.96
N GLU A 47 3.91 1.21 2.20
CA GLU A 47 3.21 0.62 3.34
C GLU A 47 1.69 0.76 3.21
N LYS A 48 1.20 1.90 2.69
CA LYS A 48 -0.23 2.11 2.38
C LYS A 48 -0.71 1.18 1.26
N PHE A 49 0.10 1.01 0.21
CA PHE A 49 -0.17 0.09 -0.90
C PHE A 49 -0.18 -1.37 -0.42
N GLY A 50 0.86 -1.79 0.32
CA GLY A 50 0.95 -3.12 0.91
C GLY A 50 -0.24 -3.43 1.81
N ASN A 51 -0.70 -2.46 2.60
CA ASN A 51 -1.89 -2.62 3.44
C ASN A 51 -3.16 -2.93 2.64
N LYS A 52 -3.32 -2.39 1.41
CA LYS A 52 -4.45 -2.71 0.52
C LYS A 52 -4.44 -4.19 0.12
N TYR A 53 -3.26 -4.75 -0.12
CA TYR A 53 -3.05 -6.15 -0.49
C TYR A 53 -2.71 -7.06 0.70
N ASN A 54 -2.82 -6.53 1.92
CA ASN A 54 -2.45 -7.21 3.16
C ASN A 54 -0.99 -7.73 3.21
N MET A 55 -0.08 -7.04 2.52
CA MET A 55 1.35 -7.36 2.44
C MET A 55 2.19 -6.34 3.22
N ARG A 56 3.20 -6.82 3.95
CA ARG A 56 4.16 -5.97 4.67
C ARG A 56 5.24 -5.51 3.72
N LEU A 57 5.17 -4.25 3.31
CA LEU A 57 6.13 -3.60 2.39
C LEU A 57 7.04 -2.58 3.09
N GLY A 58 7.09 -2.61 4.42
CA GLY A 58 7.95 -1.76 5.22
C GLY A 58 8.13 -2.28 6.64
N PRO A 59 8.91 -1.57 7.48
CA PRO A 59 9.23 -1.97 8.84
C PRO A 59 8.00 -1.95 9.76
N HIS A 60 7.01 -1.11 9.48
CA HIS A 60 5.82 -1.00 10.33
C HIS A 60 4.95 -2.26 10.26
N SER A 61 4.43 -2.67 11.42
CA SER A 61 3.51 -3.80 11.49
C SER A 61 2.18 -3.46 10.84
N MET A 62 1.55 -4.42 10.16
CA MET A 62 0.22 -4.25 9.54
C MET A 62 -0.82 -3.76 10.54
N THR A 63 -0.71 -4.14 11.81
CA THR A 63 -1.60 -3.67 12.88
C THR A 63 -1.44 -2.19 13.16
N GLN A 64 -0.22 -1.66 13.06
CA GLN A 64 0.08 -0.23 13.22
C GLN A 64 -0.43 0.55 12.01
N ILE A 65 -0.14 0.07 10.80
CA ILE A 65 -0.62 0.70 9.55
C ILE A 65 -2.15 0.69 9.48
N ARG A 66 -2.80 -0.39 9.94
CA ARG A 66 -4.28 -0.49 10.01
C ARG A 66 -4.90 0.45 11.05
N ARG A 67 -4.22 0.73 12.16
CA ARG A 67 -4.68 1.71 13.16
C ARG A 67 -4.63 3.13 12.63
N GLN A 68 -3.66 3.43 11.79
CA GLN A 68 -3.46 4.75 11.18
C GLN A 68 -4.19 4.93 9.84
N ARG A 69 -5.04 3.99 9.40
CA ARG A 69 -5.80 4.07 8.12
C ARG A 69 -6.75 5.27 8.10
N GLY A 70 -6.26 6.41 7.62
CA GLY A 70 -6.97 7.69 7.51
C GLY A 70 -6.06 8.89 7.81
N TRP A 71 -4.97 8.65 8.55
CA TRP A 71 -4.02 9.67 8.96
C TRP A 71 -2.76 9.59 8.11
N THR A 72 -2.21 10.75 7.77
CA THR A 72 -1.04 10.84 6.89
C THR A 72 0.25 10.71 7.67
N SER A 73 0.25 11.19 8.93
CA SER A 73 1.40 11.24 9.81
C SER A 73 1.10 10.72 11.21
N THR A 74 2.15 10.33 11.93
CA THR A 74 2.03 9.89 13.34
C THR A 74 1.55 11.04 14.23
N PHE A 75 1.91 12.28 13.90
CA PHE A 75 1.50 13.50 14.61
C PHE A 75 -0.01 13.72 14.59
N GLU A 76 -0.65 13.64 13.41
CA GLU A 76 -2.10 13.79 13.29
C GLU A 76 -2.85 12.73 14.11
N TYR A 77 -2.33 11.51 14.13
CA TYR A 77 -2.89 10.43 14.94
C TYR A 77 -2.75 10.73 16.43
N GLU A 78 -1.60 11.20 16.91
CA GLU A 78 -1.42 11.55 18.32
C GLU A 78 -2.32 12.71 18.76
N GLU A 79 -2.46 13.74 17.92
CA GLU A 79 -3.34 14.88 18.17
C GLU A 79 -4.81 14.46 18.26
N MET A 80 -5.26 13.59 17.35
CA MET A 80 -6.59 12.95 17.40
C MET A 80 -6.83 12.22 18.71
N LEU A 81 -5.83 11.47 19.20
CA LEU A 81 -5.96 10.75 20.47
C LEU A 81 -6.06 11.69 21.67
N ARG A 82 -5.42 12.86 21.61
CA ARG A 82 -5.53 13.90 22.64
C ARG A 82 -6.90 14.56 22.63
N MET A 83 -7.45 14.85 21.45
CA MET A 83 -8.78 15.46 21.31
C MET A 83 -9.92 14.51 21.69
N ASN A 84 -9.78 13.19 21.48
CA ASN A 84 -10.79 12.21 21.84
C ASN A 84 -10.20 11.01 22.60
N PRO A 85 -10.11 11.06 23.94
CA PRO A 85 -9.53 10.00 24.75
C PRO A 85 -10.47 8.78 24.88
N MET A 86 -10.73 8.08 23.78
CA MET A 86 -11.52 6.84 23.79
C MET A 86 -10.75 5.67 24.43
N SER A 87 -11.42 4.77 25.14
CA SER A 87 -10.78 3.53 25.66
C SER A 87 -10.17 2.68 24.53
N LYS A 88 -8.92 2.20 24.70
CA LYS A 88 -8.16 1.41 23.71
C LYS A 88 -8.96 0.21 23.16
N LYS A 89 -9.77 -0.43 24.01
CA LYS A 89 -10.59 -1.61 23.67
C LYS A 89 -11.76 -1.26 22.73
N LYS A 90 -12.38 -0.09 22.96
CA LYS A 90 -13.47 0.45 22.13
C LYS A 90 -12.97 0.91 20.76
N ARG A 91 -11.71 1.38 20.65
CA ARG A 91 -11.10 1.75 19.37
C ARG A 91 -10.83 0.55 18.47
N GLN A 92 -10.33 -0.55 19.05
CA GLN A 92 -10.01 -1.76 18.30
C GLN A 92 -11.26 -2.44 17.72
N SER A 93 -12.37 -2.40 18.45
CA SER A 93 -13.67 -2.86 17.95
C SER A 93 -14.23 -1.93 16.87
N LEU A 94 -14.16 -0.60 17.04
CA LEU A 94 -14.64 0.35 16.03
C LEU A 94 -13.89 0.23 14.70
N VAL A 95 -12.55 0.10 14.73
CA VAL A 95 -11.74 -0.10 13.51
C VAL A 95 -12.10 -1.41 12.81
N SER A 96 -12.39 -2.48 13.57
CA SER A 96 -12.81 -3.76 13.01
C SER A 96 -14.21 -3.70 12.40
N VAL A 97 -15.13 -2.92 12.98
CA VAL A 97 -16.50 -2.73 12.50
C VAL A 97 -16.55 -1.84 11.25
N GLU A 98 -15.85 -0.71 11.26
CA GLU A 98 -15.63 0.17 10.09
C GLU A 98 -15.08 -0.64 8.90
N PHE A 99 -14.12 -1.53 9.16
CA PHE A 99 -13.55 -2.39 8.12
C PHE A 99 -14.58 -3.34 7.50
N LYS A 100 -15.46 -3.94 8.33
CA LYS A 100 -16.56 -4.80 7.83
C LYS A 100 -17.56 -3.99 7.00
N LEU A 101 -17.92 -2.78 7.45
CA LEU A 101 -18.87 -1.91 6.76
C LEU A 101 -18.34 -1.38 5.43
N ILE A 102 -17.06 -0.99 5.34
CA ILE A 102 -16.45 -0.51 4.10
C ILE A 102 -16.29 -1.64 3.09
N ASN A 103 -15.92 -2.84 3.56
CA ASN A 103 -15.81 -4.00 2.67
C ASN A 103 -17.19 -4.45 2.18
N ALA A 104 -18.19 -4.45 3.06
CA ALA A 104 -19.58 -4.75 2.71
C ALA A 104 -20.17 -3.71 1.74
N SER A 105 -19.88 -2.41 1.92
CA SER A 105 -20.38 -1.35 1.04
C SER A 105 -19.71 -1.35 -0.33
N LYS A 106 -18.41 -1.65 -0.41
CA LYS A 106 -17.72 -1.86 -1.69
C LYS A 106 -18.27 -3.09 -2.41
N PHE A 107 -18.52 -4.18 -1.70
CA PHE A 107 -19.12 -5.39 -2.26
C PHE A 107 -20.54 -5.13 -2.79
N ALA A 108 -21.36 -4.39 -2.03
CA ALA A 108 -22.71 -4.00 -2.45
C ALA A 108 -22.70 -3.09 -3.69
N ARG A 109 -21.74 -2.16 -3.80
CA ARG A 109 -21.60 -1.31 -5.00
C ARG A 109 -21.15 -2.08 -6.23
N THR A 110 -20.30 -3.10 -6.07
CA THR A 110 -19.90 -3.96 -7.18
C THR A 110 -21.07 -4.83 -7.66
N LEU A 111 -21.91 -5.32 -6.76
CA LEU A 111 -23.12 -6.08 -7.12
C LEU A 111 -24.25 -5.22 -7.71
N ALA A 112 -24.34 -3.94 -7.34
CA ALA A 112 -25.34 -3.02 -7.89
C ALA A 112 -25.00 -2.52 -9.31
N PHE A 113 -23.82 -2.84 -9.83
CA PHE A 113 -23.34 -2.42 -11.16
C PHE A 113 -23.15 -3.61 -12.13
N VAL A 114 -23.60 -4.81 -11.74
CA VAL A 114 -23.72 -6.03 -12.55
C VAL A 114 -25.20 -6.35 -12.69
#